data_AF-A0A6M1YWQ3-F1
#
_entry.id   AF-A0A6M1YWQ3-F1
#
_cell.length_a   1.000
_cell.length_b   1.000
_cell.length_c   1.000
_cell.angle_alpha   90.00
_cell.angle_beta   90.00
_cell.angle_gamma   90.00
#
_symmetry.space_group_name_H-M   'P 1'
#
loop_
_entity.id
_entity.type
_entity.pdbx_description
1 polymer ?
#
loop_
_entity_poly.entity_id
_entity_poly.type
_entity_poly.pdbx_seq_one_letter_code
_entity_poly.pdbx_strand_id
1 'polypeptide(L)'
;MMITKKIPISFVFRRLQSLTGFFLTLFLFEHLMTNSTASLFLDKGHFFIKAVSAFQAIPYLKFVEITLIGIPLLFHASLGIKYITTGEVNSFKTDGKKAALYQYKRNKAYTWQRITSYIVAILLIFHIVQMRFINSPKKVTLNKSTYFLVKIKKDAKLDALAASMGAKIFSKDETKFLDEKFQKMKLKNFQVLAFTKESGQAFLLEVRDTFKNPFMVGIYSLFVVAASFHALNGLWTFLMSWGFIISNRSQSISLRICFWAMIAIISLGFISIWSSFFY
;
A
#
# COMPACT_ATOMS: atom_id res chain seq x y z
N MET A 1 18.21 49.81 2.21
CA MET A 1 18.89 48.50 2.16
C MET A 1 17.83 47.40 2.21
N MET A 2 17.48 46.79 1.06
CA MET A 2 16.54 45.66 1.05
C MET A 2 17.26 44.42 1.57
N ILE A 3 16.93 44.00 2.80
CA ILE A 3 17.40 42.74 3.34
C ILE A 3 16.68 41.62 2.58
N THR A 4 17.35 41.00 1.61
CA THR A 4 16.87 39.76 0.99
C THR A 4 16.89 38.67 2.07
N LYS A 5 15.75 38.44 2.73
CA LYS A 5 15.62 37.41 3.75
C LYS A 5 15.79 36.04 3.09
N LYS A 6 16.96 35.41 3.22
CA LYS A 6 17.22 34.07 2.69
C LYS A 6 16.23 33.08 3.29
N ILE A 7 15.58 32.27 2.45
CA ILE A 7 14.65 31.23 2.90
C ILE A 7 15.44 30.18 3.71
N PRO A 8 15.04 29.85 4.94
CA PRO A 8 15.73 28.82 5.72
C PRO A 8 15.66 27.46 5.03
N ILE A 9 16.79 26.75 4.94
CA ILE A 9 16.85 25.39 4.37
C ILE A 9 15.88 24.45 5.08
N SER A 10 15.71 24.59 6.39
CA SER A 10 14.76 23.80 7.17
C SER A 10 13.31 23.98 6.71
N PHE A 11 12.94 25.18 6.23
CA PHE A 11 11.64 25.42 5.62
C PHE A 11 11.50 24.67 4.30
N VAL A 12 12.51 24.73 3.44
CA VAL A 12 12.53 24.01 2.15
C VAL A 12 12.33 22.51 2.36
N PHE A 13 13.07 21.88 3.29
CA PHE A 13 12.92 20.44 3.58
C PHE A 13 11.53 20.08 4.12
N ARG A 14 10.91 20.91 4.98
CA ARG A 14 9.53 20.69 5.43
C ARG A 14 8.52 20.76 4.27
N ARG A 15 8.73 21.70 3.34
CA ARG A 15 7.89 21.81 2.14
C ARG A 15 8.07 20.61 1.24
N LEU A 16 9.29 20.22 0.91
CA LEU A 16 9.55 19.04 0.09
C LEU A 16 8.95 17.77 0.73
N GLN A 17 9.07 17.59 2.04
CA GLN A 17 8.48 16.43 2.71
C GLN A 17 6.94 16.42 2.62
N SER A 18 6.33 17.59 2.77
CA SER A 18 4.89 17.78 2.61
C SER A 18 4.45 17.48 1.18
N LEU A 19 5.23 17.89 0.18
CA LEU A 19 4.97 17.62 -1.23
C LEU A 19 5.09 16.13 -1.57
N THR A 20 6.15 15.45 -1.11
CA THR A 20 6.27 14.00 -1.31
C THR A 20 5.14 13.24 -0.60
N GLY A 21 4.71 13.70 0.58
CA GLY A 21 3.54 13.16 1.27
C GLY A 21 2.25 13.28 0.47
N PHE A 22 2.04 14.41 -0.21
CA PHE A 22 0.90 14.60 -1.11
C PHE A 22 0.92 13.60 -2.28
N PHE A 23 2.07 13.42 -2.95
CA PHE A 23 2.20 12.43 -4.03
C PHE A 23 1.97 11.00 -3.54
N LEU A 24 2.47 10.65 -2.35
CA LEU A 24 2.24 9.33 -1.75
C LEU A 24 0.77 9.11 -1.39
N THR A 25 0.03 10.16 -1.00
CA THR A 25 -1.42 10.07 -0.83
C THR A 25 -2.10 9.74 -2.16
N LEU A 26 -1.73 10.41 -3.26
CA LEU A 26 -2.29 10.09 -4.59
C LEU A 26 -2.00 8.63 -5.00
N PHE A 27 -0.77 8.17 -4.76
CA PHE A 27 -0.40 6.78 -4.96
C PHE A 27 -1.25 5.83 -4.11
N LEU A 28 -1.50 6.15 -2.83
CA LEU A 28 -2.35 5.33 -1.96
C LEU A 28 -3.79 5.23 -2.49
N PHE A 29 -4.34 6.31 -3.03
CA PHE A 29 -5.67 6.29 -3.66
C PHE A 29 -5.71 5.35 -4.86
N GLU A 30 -4.76 5.48 -5.79
CA GLU A 30 -4.66 4.58 -6.95
C GLU A 30 -4.49 3.13 -6.48
N HIS A 31 -3.55 2.90 -5.56
CA HIS A 31 -3.24 1.58 -5.03
C HIS A 31 -4.46 0.89 -4.41
N LEU A 32 -5.20 1.58 -3.53
CA LEU A 32 -6.38 1.01 -2.89
C LEU A 32 -7.55 0.83 -3.87
N MET A 33 -7.71 1.73 -4.83
CA MET A 33 -8.73 1.60 -5.87
C MET A 33 -8.46 0.37 -6.74
N THR A 34 -7.25 0.23 -7.30
CA THR A 34 -6.87 -0.93 -8.10
C THR A 34 -6.99 -2.22 -7.28
N ASN A 35 -6.46 -2.26 -6.05
CA ASN A 35 -6.55 -3.47 -5.21
C ASN A 35 -7.98 -3.85 -4.81
N SER A 36 -8.89 -2.89 -4.63
CA SER A 36 -10.30 -3.20 -4.33
C SER A 36 -10.95 -4.06 -5.42
N THR A 37 -10.50 -3.90 -6.68
CA THR A 37 -10.99 -4.68 -7.82
C THR A 37 -10.47 -6.12 -7.84
N ALA A 38 -9.58 -6.51 -6.92
CA ALA A 38 -9.16 -7.90 -6.72
C ALA A 38 -10.28 -8.78 -6.14
N SER A 39 -11.36 -8.16 -5.62
CA SER A 39 -12.49 -8.89 -5.06
C SER A 39 -13.12 -9.84 -6.09
N LEU A 40 -13.13 -11.13 -5.75
CA LEU A 40 -13.69 -12.19 -6.57
C LEU A 40 -15.23 -12.21 -6.55
N PHE A 41 -15.86 -11.48 -5.62
CA PHE A 41 -17.32 -11.28 -5.57
C PHE A 41 -17.83 -10.16 -6.48
N LEU A 42 -16.93 -9.31 -6.99
CA LEU A 42 -17.27 -8.26 -7.96
C LEU A 42 -17.15 -8.85 -9.37
N ASP A 43 -16.27 -8.29 -10.20
CA ASP A 43 -16.03 -8.74 -11.57
C ASP A 43 -15.02 -9.91 -11.63
N LYS A 44 -15.06 -10.83 -10.66
CA LYS A 44 -14.15 -12.00 -10.56
C LYS A 44 -12.65 -11.65 -10.71
N GLY A 45 -12.25 -10.43 -10.35
CA GLY A 45 -10.88 -9.94 -10.49
C GLY A 45 -10.45 -9.52 -11.91
N HIS A 46 -11.33 -9.47 -12.90
CA HIS A 46 -10.97 -9.12 -14.29
C HIS A 46 -10.38 -7.71 -14.42
N PHE A 47 -10.97 -6.70 -13.77
CA PHE A 47 -10.41 -5.35 -13.72
C PHE A 47 -9.02 -5.30 -13.09
N PHE A 48 -8.82 -6.03 -11.98
CA PHE A 48 -7.52 -6.12 -11.33
C PHE A 48 -6.48 -6.74 -12.25
N ILE A 49 -6.82 -7.87 -12.90
CA ILE A 49 -5.94 -8.54 -13.86
C ILE A 49 -5.52 -7.56 -14.96
N LYS A 50 -6.48 -6.90 -15.60
CA LYS A 50 -6.21 -5.95 -16.69
C LYS A 50 -5.34 -4.78 -16.23
N ALA A 51 -5.66 -4.15 -15.11
CA ALA A 51 -4.93 -3.00 -14.58
C ALA A 51 -3.49 -3.38 -14.20
N VAL A 52 -3.31 -4.46 -13.44
CA VAL A 52 -1.99 -4.90 -13.00
C VAL A 52 -1.15 -5.43 -14.17
N SER A 53 -1.74 -6.15 -15.12
CA SER A 53 -1.06 -6.53 -16.36
C SER A 53 -0.57 -5.31 -17.14
N ALA A 54 -1.40 -4.26 -17.24
CA ALA A 54 -1.00 -3.01 -17.90
C ALA A 54 0.16 -2.31 -17.17
N PHE A 55 0.12 -2.23 -15.83
CA PHE A 55 1.22 -1.65 -15.05
C PHE A 55 2.52 -2.43 -15.21
N GLN A 56 2.46 -3.77 -15.19
CA GLN A 56 3.63 -4.62 -15.37
C GLN A 56 4.21 -4.57 -16.80
N ALA A 57 3.43 -4.08 -17.77
CA ALA A 57 3.87 -3.89 -19.15
C ALA A 57 4.55 -2.53 -19.40
N ILE A 58 4.55 -1.61 -18.41
CA ILE A 58 5.17 -0.29 -18.56
C ILE A 58 6.68 -0.44 -18.88
N PRO A 59 7.18 0.19 -19.96
CA PRO A 59 8.60 0.21 -20.27
C PRO A 59 9.40 0.83 -19.13
N TYR A 60 10.53 0.21 -18.78
CA TYR A 60 11.39 0.68 -17.69
C TYR A 60 10.66 0.83 -16.34
N LEU A 61 9.63 0.02 -16.06
CA LEU A 61 8.81 0.10 -14.84
C LEU A 61 9.66 0.28 -13.56
N LYS A 62 10.76 -0.46 -13.41
CA LYS A 62 11.65 -0.33 -12.24
C LYS A 62 12.18 1.10 -12.05
N PHE A 63 12.55 1.77 -13.13
CA PHE A 63 13.00 3.16 -13.08
C PHE A 63 11.86 4.10 -12.68
N VAL A 64 10.67 3.91 -13.25
CA VAL A 64 9.46 4.67 -12.90
C VAL A 64 9.13 4.51 -11.41
N GLU A 65 9.12 3.27 -10.91
CA GLU A 65 8.81 2.98 -9.50
C GLU A 65 9.84 3.58 -8.55
N ILE A 66 11.15 3.47 -8.86
CA ILE A 66 12.20 4.05 -8.02
C ILE A 66 12.09 5.57 -7.98
N THR A 67 11.87 6.21 -9.13
CA THR A 67 11.88 7.68 -9.23
C THR A 67 10.60 8.33 -8.73
N LEU A 68 9.43 7.77 -9.05
CA LEU A 68 8.13 8.36 -8.70
C LEU A 68 7.59 7.89 -7.34
N ILE A 69 8.02 6.73 -6.85
CA ILE A 69 7.52 6.16 -5.59
C ILE A 69 8.65 5.98 -4.58
N GLY A 70 9.69 5.23 -4.93
CA GLY A 70 10.77 4.85 -4.01
C GLY A 70 11.53 6.02 -3.41
N ILE A 71 12.03 6.94 -4.24
CA ILE A 71 12.77 8.13 -3.80
C ILE A 71 11.86 9.09 -3.01
N PRO A 72 10.65 9.48 -3.49
CA PRO A 72 9.73 10.30 -2.70
C PRO A 72 9.34 9.66 -1.37
N LEU A 73 9.11 8.34 -1.34
CA LEU A 73 8.80 7.59 -0.12
C LEU A 73 9.97 7.62 0.86
N LEU A 74 11.19 7.31 0.40
CA LEU A 74 12.38 7.31 1.24
C LEU A 74 12.60 8.70 1.84
N PHE A 75 12.53 9.75 1.02
CA PHE A 75 12.66 11.13 1.47
C PHE A 75 11.57 11.51 2.50
N HIS A 76 10.31 11.18 2.22
CA HIS A 76 9.20 11.43 3.12
C HIS A 76 9.39 10.73 4.47
N ALA A 77 9.76 9.44 4.43
CA ALA A 77 9.95 8.61 5.61
C ALA A 77 11.16 9.05 6.44
N SER A 78 12.31 9.33 5.83
CA SER A 78 13.51 9.76 6.57
C SER A 78 13.29 11.07 7.33
N LEU A 79 12.67 12.07 6.69
CA LEU A 79 12.33 13.31 7.37
C LEU A 79 11.17 13.13 8.36
N GLY A 80 10.21 12.26 8.04
CA GLY A 80 9.12 11.89 8.93
C GLY A 80 9.62 11.26 10.24
N ILE A 81 10.60 10.35 10.15
CA ILE A 81 11.27 9.73 11.30
C ILE A 81 11.94 10.82 12.15
N LYS A 82 12.69 11.73 11.53
CA LYS A 82 13.28 12.86 12.27
C LYS A 82 12.22 13.69 13.01
N TYR A 83 11.10 14.01 12.35
CA TYR A 83 10.06 14.84 12.96
C TYR A 83 9.24 14.11 14.02
N ILE A 84 9.12 12.79 13.94
CA ILE A 84 8.45 12.03 14.98
C ILE A 84 9.28 11.91 16.25
N THR A 85 10.60 11.76 16.14
CA THR A 85 11.48 11.64 17.29
C THR A 85 11.75 12.97 18.01
N THR A 86 11.52 14.11 17.36
CA THR A 86 11.74 15.45 17.95
C THR A 86 10.45 16.19 18.33
N GLY A 87 9.28 15.60 18.09
CA GLY A 87 8.00 16.28 18.30
C GLY A 87 7.36 15.93 19.63
N GLU A 88 6.99 16.93 20.42
CA GLU A 88 6.20 16.73 21.64
C GLU A 88 4.72 16.47 21.31
N VAL A 89 4.07 15.60 22.10
CA VAL A 89 2.63 15.34 22.07
C VAL A 89 1.99 15.86 23.35
N ASN A 90 0.85 16.55 23.22
CA ASN A 90 0.14 17.16 24.35
C ASN A 90 -1.34 16.76 24.41
N SER A 91 -1.71 15.61 23.83
CA SER A 91 -3.11 15.18 23.72
C SER A 91 -3.55 14.19 24.79
N PHE A 92 -2.65 13.80 25.69
CA PHE A 92 -2.93 12.92 26.82
C PHE A 92 -3.00 13.73 28.11
N LYS A 93 -3.70 13.20 29.12
CA LYS A 93 -3.67 13.76 30.47
C LYS A 93 -2.25 13.61 31.04
N THR A 94 -1.79 14.61 31.78
CA THR A 94 -0.45 14.65 32.39
C THR A 94 -0.57 14.92 33.88
N ASP A 95 0.52 14.72 34.62
CA ASP A 95 0.66 15.03 36.05
C ASP A 95 0.82 16.54 36.35
N GLY A 96 0.55 17.41 35.37
CA GLY A 96 0.72 18.86 35.49
C GLY A 96 2.10 19.37 35.06
N LYS A 97 3.09 18.50 34.82
CA LYS A 97 4.45 18.92 34.41
C LYS A 97 4.56 19.30 32.93
N LYS A 98 3.59 18.89 32.11
CA LYS A 98 3.50 19.22 30.69
C LYS A 98 2.09 19.68 30.34
N ALA A 99 1.95 20.63 29.44
CA ALA A 99 0.64 21.10 28.98
C ALA A 99 -0.20 19.93 28.42
N ALA A 100 -1.43 19.78 28.93
CA ALA A 100 -2.38 18.77 28.50
C ALA A 100 -3.56 19.44 27.76
N LEU A 101 -3.59 19.29 26.45
CA LEU A 101 -4.58 19.89 25.53
C LEU A 101 -5.52 18.82 24.95
N TYR A 102 -5.92 17.86 25.77
CA TYR A 102 -6.73 16.69 25.36
C TYR A 102 -8.17 17.05 24.96
N GLN A 103 -8.68 18.21 25.33
CA GLN A 103 -10.00 18.69 24.90
C GLN A 103 -10.05 19.05 23.40
N TYR A 104 -8.92 19.32 22.75
CA TYR A 104 -8.89 19.80 21.37
C TYR A 104 -8.74 18.65 20.37
N LYS A 105 -9.71 18.52 19.47
CA LYS A 105 -9.73 17.47 18.42
C LYS A 105 -8.49 17.52 17.51
N ARG A 106 -7.95 18.70 17.22
CA ARG A 106 -6.76 18.85 16.36
C ARG A 106 -5.48 18.37 17.02
N ASN A 107 -5.32 18.60 18.32
CA ASN A 107 -4.20 18.03 19.08
C ASN A 107 -4.25 16.51 19.02
N LYS A 108 -5.43 15.91 19.25
CA LYS A 108 -5.62 14.45 19.09
C LYS A 108 -5.24 13.97 17.70
N ALA A 109 -5.70 14.65 16.65
CA ALA A 109 -5.39 14.28 15.27
C ALA A 109 -3.88 14.36 14.98
N TYR A 110 -3.19 15.38 15.51
CA TYR A 110 -1.74 15.49 15.43
C TYR A 110 -1.02 14.35 16.16
N THR A 111 -1.50 13.95 17.34
CA THR A 111 -0.95 12.80 18.08
C THR A 111 -1.18 11.50 17.31
N TRP A 112 -2.38 11.29 16.77
CA TRP A 112 -2.68 10.11 15.95
C TRP A 112 -1.88 10.07 14.66
N GLN A 113 -1.58 11.22 14.02
CA GLN A 113 -0.72 11.27 12.83
C GLN A 113 0.65 10.63 13.10
N ARG A 114 1.17 10.83 14.33
CA ARG A 114 2.45 10.31 14.78
C ARG A 114 2.36 8.82 15.13
N ILE A 115 1.34 8.44 15.90
CA ILE A 115 1.13 7.03 16.24
C ILE A 115 0.97 6.20 14.95
N THR A 116 0.13 6.65 14.02
CA THR A 116 -0.06 5.95 12.75
C THR A 116 1.18 5.98 11.87
N SER A 117 2.05 6.99 11.93
CA SER A 117 3.29 6.98 11.15
C SER A 117 4.27 5.89 11.59
N TYR A 118 4.34 5.58 12.89
CA TYR A 118 5.13 4.43 13.36
C TYR A 118 4.56 3.10 12.84
N ILE A 119 3.23 2.93 12.94
CA ILE A 119 2.55 1.74 12.44
C ILE A 119 2.77 1.61 10.93
N VAL A 120 2.58 2.69 10.17
CA VAL A 120 2.79 2.72 8.72
C VAL A 120 4.25 2.43 8.38
N ALA A 121 5.23 3.00 9.07
CA ALA A 121 6.64 2.75 8.78
C ALA A 121 6.99 1.25 8.90
N ILE A 122 6.54 0.59 9.97
CA ILE A 122 6.80 -0.83 10.20
C ILE A 122 6.03 -1.70 9.19
N LEU A 123 4.72 -1.48 9.06
CA LEU A 123 3.87 -2.31 8.22
C LEU A 123 4.10 -2.07 6.73
N LEU A 124 4.60 -0.90 6.32
CA LEU A 124 5.02 -0.63 4.95
C LEU A 124 6.25 -1.43 4.57
N ILE A 125 7.25 -1.52 5.45
CA ILE A 125 8.43 -2.37 5.21
C ILE A 125 7.98 -3.82 5.07
N PHE A 126 7.16 -4.31 6.00
CA PHE A 126 6.58 -5.65 5.91
C PHE A 126 5.82 -5.87 4.61
N HIS A 127 4.94 -4.94 4.22
CA HIS A 127 4.16 -4.98 3.00
C HIS A 127 5.05 -5.05 1.75
N ILE A 128 6.03 -4.16 1.63
CA ILE A 128 6.96 -4.14 0.50
C ILE A 128 7.76 -5.44 0.46
N VAL A 129 8.38 -5.87 1.57
CA VAL A 129 9.17 -7.11 1.60
C VAL A 129 8.32 -8.31 1.19
N GLN A 130 7.14 -8.46 1.80
CA GLN A 130 6.25 -9.59 1.55
C GLN A 130 5.75 -9.59 0.10
N MET A 131 5.12 -8.52 -0.36
CA MET A 131 4.41 -8.49 -1.66
C MET A 131 5.36 -8.27 -2.84
N ARG A 132 6.41 -7.47 -2.67
CA ARG A 132 7.32 -7.10 -3.76
C ARG A 132 8.46 -8.08 -3.97
N PHE A 133 8.96 -8.69 -2.89
CA PHE A 133 10.19 -9.49 -2.96
C PHE A 133 9.95 -10.98 -2.72
N ILE A 134 9.19 -11.33 -1.68
CA ILE A 134 8.94 -12.73 -1.31
C ILE A 134 7.89 -13.35 -2.25
N ASN A 135 6.72 -12.72 -2.35
CA ASN A 135 5.56 -13.28 -3.02
C ASN A 135 5.39 -12.81 -4.47
N SER A 136 6.34 -12.04 -5.00
CA SER A 136 6.26 -11.50 -6.36
C SER A 136 6.35 -12.62 -7.42
N PRO A 137 5.41 -12.64 -8.40
CA PRO A 137 5.43 -13.59 -9.50
C PRO A 137 6.74 -13.60 -10.27
N LYS A 138 7.17 -14.78 -10.72
CA LYS A 138 8.39 -14.95 -11.53
C LYS A 138 8.04 -15.16 -12.99
N LYS A 139 8.67 -14.39 -13.87
CA LYS A 139 8.54 -14.53 -15.32
C LYS A 139 9.38 -15.70 -15.82
N VAL A 140 8.81 -16.58 -16.62
CA VAL A 140 9.51 -17.68 -17.32
C VAL A 140 9.12 -17.67 -18.80
N THR A 141 10.04 -18.06 -19.67
CA THR A 141 9.77 -18.19 -21.11
C THR A 141 9.91 -19.66 -21.49
N LEU A 142 8.83 -20.25 -21.99
CA LEU A 142 8.77 -21.65 -22.41
C LEU A 142 8.23 -21.70 -23.83
N ASN A 143 8.93 -22.39 -24.73
CA ASN A 143 8.52 -22.56 -26.13
C ASN A 143 8.08 -21.24 -26.79
N LYS A 144 8.90 -20.17 -26.63
CA LYS A 144 8.65 -18.80 -27.12
C LYS A 144 7.45 -18.07 -26.50
N SER A 145 6.73 -18.68 -25.56
CA SER A 145 5.64 -18.06 -24.81
C SER A 145 6.11 -17.64 -23.42
N THR A 146 5.65 -16.47 -22.96
CA THR A 146 5.93 -15.98 -21.60
C THR A 146 4.84 -16.43 -20.65
N TYR A 147 5.23 -16.90 -19.47
CA TYR A 147 4.35 -17.24 -18.36
C TYR A 147 4.81 -16.55 -17.08
N PHE A 148 3.87 -16.38 -16.15
CA PHE A 148 4.14 -15.89 -14.81
C PHE A 148 3.82 -16.98 -13.80
N LEU A 149 4.76 -17.21 -12.88
CA LEU A 149 4.75 -18.28 -11.90
C LEU A 149 4.54 -17.70 -10.51
N VAL A 150 3.60 -18.26 -9.77
CA VAL A 150 3.34 -17.87 -8.38
C VAL A 150 3.14 -19.10 -7.49
N LYS A 151 3.74 -19.05 -6.30
CA LYS A 151 3.62 -20.10 -5.29
C LYS A 151 2.42 -19.81 -4.40
N ILE A 152 1.48 -20.75 -4.34
CA ILE A 152 0.26 -20.59 -3.55
C ILE A 152 -0.08 -21.89 -2.83
N LYS A 153 -0.89 -21.81 -1.78
CA LYS A 153 -1.37 -22.98 -1.06
C LYS A 153 -2.53 -23.61 -1.81
N LYS A 154 -2.57 -24.95 -1.85
CA LYS A 154 -3.71 -25.66 -2.44
C LYS A 154 -4.94 -25.54 -1.55
N ASP A 155 -6.11 -25.34 -2.15
CA ASP A 155 -7.40 -25.34 -1.48
C ASP A 155 -8.54 -25.72 -2.44
N ALA A 156 -9.73 -25.99 -1.88
CA ALA A 156 -10.88 -26.53 -2.62
C ALA A 156 -11.37 -25.64 -3.78
N LYS A 157 -11.20 -24.32 -3.71
CA LYS A 157 -11.67 -23.37 -4.73
C LYS A 157 -10.58 -22.98 -5.72
N LEU A 158 -9.33 -23.34 -5.46
CA LEU A 158 -8.20 -22.91 -6.27
C LEU A 158 -8.30 -23.42 -7.71
N ASP A 159 -8.61 -24.71 -7.89
CA ASP A 159 -8.61 -25.33 -9.22
C ASP A 159 -9.71 -24.73 -10.12
N ALA A 160 -10.91 -24.51 -9.57
CA ALA A 160 -12.02 -23.87 -10.27
C ALA A 160 -11.71 -22.40 -10.64
N LEU A 161 -11.08 -21.66 -9.73
CA LEU A 161 -10.65 -20.28 -9.97
C LEU A 161 -9.53 -20.22 -11.02
N ALA A 162 -8.55 -21.11 -10.93
CA ALA A 162 -7.46 -21.17 -11.89
C ALA A 162 -8.00 -21.49 -13.30
N ALA A 163 -8.91 -22.46 -13.41
CA ALA A 163 -9.56 -22.80 -14.67
C ALA A 163 -10.34 -21.62 -15.27
N SER A 164 -11.06 -20.85 -14.46
CA SER A 164 -11.87 -19.71 -14.95
C SER A 164 -11.03 -18.57 -15.54
N MET A 165 -9.78 -18.43 -15.12
CA MET A 165 -8.82 -17.48 -15.69
C MET A 165 -7.82 -18.12 -16.66
N GLY A 166 -7.97 -19.40 -16.99
CA GLY A 166 -7.04 -20.13 -17.86
C GLY A 166 -5.63 -20.31 -17.28
N ALA A 167 -5.50 -20.24 -15.96
CA ALA A 167 -4.28 -20.58 -15.23
C ALA A 167 -4.16 -22.09 -15.07
N LYS A 168 -2.92 -22.60 -15.12
CA LYS A 168 -2.62 -24.02 -14.91
C LYS A 168 -1.93 -24.21 -13.56
N ILE A 169 -2.36 -25.19 -12.79
CA ILE A 169 -1.77 -25.52 -11.50
C ILE A 169 -0.90 -26.76 -11.65
N PHE A 170 0.33 -26.71 -11.14
CA PHE A 170 1.26 -27.83 -11.15
C PHE A 170 1.71 -28.15 -9.73
N SER A 171 1.70 -29.44 -9.41
CA SER A 171 2.35 -29.99 -8.22
C SER A 171 3.87 -29.97 -8.39
N LYS A 172 4.59 -30.16 -7.28
CA LYS A 172 6.06 -30.16 -7.28
C LYS A 172 6.67 -31.10 -8.32
N ASP A 173 6.12 -32.31 -8.47
CA ASP A 173 6.68 -33.33 -9.36
C ASP A 173 6.41 -33.05 -10.84
N GLU A 174 5.38 -32.28 -11.14
CA GLU A 174 5.02 -31.87 -12.50
C GLU A 174 5.85 -30.67 -12.99
N THR A 175 6.60 -29.99 -12.11
CA THR A 175 7.41 -28.82 -12.49
C THR A 175 8.77 -29.14 -13.13
N LYS A 176 9.06 -30.42 -13.41
CA LYS A 176 10.35 -30.86 -13.98
C LYS A 176 10.70 -30.25 -15.33
N PHE A 177 9.72 -29.77 -16.09
CA PHE A 177 9.95 -29.10 -17.38
C PHE A 177 10.46 -27.65 -17.25
N LEU A 178 10.48 -27.08 -16.04
CA LEU A 178 10.99 -25.74 -15.80
C LEU A 178 12.52 -25.72 -15.73
N ASP A 179 13.14 -24.58 -16.06
CA ASP A 179 14.58 -24.36 -15.84
C ASP A 179 14.99 -24.77 -14.43
N GLU A 180 16.20 -25.31 -14.28
CA GLU A 180 16.77 -25.72 -12.99
C GLU A 180 16.68 -24.61 -11.92
N LYS A 181 16.77 -23.34 -12.33
CA LYS A 181 16.60 -22.18 -11.45
C LYS A 181 15.23 -22.14 -10.77
N PHE A 182 14.19 -22.58 -11.45
CA PHE A 182 12.82 -22.65 -10.92
C PHE A 182 12.50 -24.01 -10.30
N GLN A 183 13.18 -25.09 -10.69
CA GLN A 183 13.13 -26.36 -9.94
C GLN A 183 13.65 -26.20 -8.50
N LYS A 184 14.64 -25.32 -8.29
CA LYS A 184 15.15 -24.94 -6.96
C LYS A 184 14.17 -24.12 -6.13
N MET A 185 13.02 -23.73 -6.68
CA MET A 185 11.94 -23.18 -5.86
C MET A 185 11.42 -24.27 -4.92
N LYS A 186 11.99 -24.35 -3.71
CA LYS A 186 11.51 -25.25 -2.66
C LYS A 186 10.02 -24.98 -2.41
N LEU A 187 9.17 -25.88 -2.92
CA LEU A 187 7.75 -25.95 -2.60
C LEU A 187 7.59 -26.83 -1.37
N LYS A 188 6.78 -26.37 -0.42
CA LYS A 188 6.30 -27.22 0.68
C LYS A 188 5.24 -28.19 0.15
N ASN A 189 4.97 -29.28 0.85
CA ASN A 189 4.04 -30.34 0.38
C ASN A 189 2.60 -29.84 0.13
N PHE A 190 2.19 -28.75 0.78
CA PHE A 190 0.88 -28.13 0.61
C PHE A 190 0.85 -26.98 -0.41
N GLN A 191 2.00 -26.68 -1.05
CA GLN A 191 2.13 -25.61 -2.02
C GLN A 191 2.12 -26.16 -3.44
N VAL A 192 1.49 -25.40 -4.32
CA VAL A 192 1.46 -25.64 -5.76
C VAL A 192 2.03 -24.43 -6.49
N LEU A 193 2.40 -24.64 -7.75
CA LEU A 193 2.86 -23.59 -8.64
C LEU A 193 1.79 -23.28 -9.66
N ALA A 194 1.26 -22.05 -9.64
CA ALA A 194 0.32 -21.59 -10.64
C ALA A 194 1.07 -20.92 -11.80
N PHE A 195 0.69 -21.31 -13.01
CA PHE A 195 1.17 -20.76 -14.28
C PHE A 195 0.07 -19.93 -14.91
N THR A 196 0.38 -18.66 -15.16
CA THR A 196 -0.56 -17.73 -15.76
C THR A 196 0.04 -17.12 -17.02
N LYS A 197 -0.81 -16.73 -17.97
CA LYS A 197 -0.35 -16.04 -19.20
C LYS A 197 -0.09 -14.56 -18.94
N GLU A 198 -0.84 -14.00 -17.99
CA GLU A 198 -0.76 -12.60 -17.62
C GLU A 198 -0.21 -12.43 -16.21
N SER A 199 0.55 -11.35 -15.98
CA SER A 199 1.07 -11.04 -14.65
C SER A 199 -0.05 -10.72 -13.67
N GLY A 200 -1.11 -10.03 -14.11
CA GLY A 200 -2.25 -9.68 -13.26
C GLY A 200 -2.95 -10.90 -12.67
N GLN A 201 -3.03 -12.01 -13.42
CA GLN A 201 -3.57 -13.29 -12.93
C GLN A 201 -2.73 -13.86 -11.79
N ALA A 202 -1.40 -13.85 -11.93
CA ALA A 202 -0.49 -14.34 -10.89
C ALA A 202 -0.57 -13.48 -9.63
N PHE A 203 -0.64 -12.14 -9.78
CA PHE A 203 -0.85 -11.25 -8.64
C PHE A 203 -2.20 -11.44 -7.97
N LEU A 204 -3.28 -11.71 -8.72
CA LEU A 204 -4.60 -11.95 -8.15
C LEU A 204 -4.61 -13.22 -7.28
N LEU A 205 -4.02 -14.31 -7.79
CA LEU A 205 -3.87 -15.55 -7.04
C LEU A 205 -3.04 -15.35 -5.78
N GLU A 206 -2.00 -14.51 -5.84
CA GLU A 206 -1.19 -14.20 -4.67
C GLU A 206 -1.93 -13.39 -3.61
N VAL A 207 -2.63 -12.32 -4.02
CA VAL A 207 -3.43 -11.49 -3.11
C VAL A 207 -4.45 -12.37 -2.38
N ARG A 208 -5.12 -13.26 -3.13
CA ARG A 208 -6.04 -14.25 -2.55
C ARG A 208 -5.33 -15.17 -1.55
N ASP A 209 -4.20 -15.78 -1.92
CA ASP A 209 -3.48 -16.72 -1.04
C ASP A 209 -3.03 -16.04 0.27
N THR A 210 -2.52 -14.81 0.16
CA THR A 210 -2.10 -14.03 1.32
C THR A 210 -3.26 -13.76 2.28
N PHE A 211 -4.43 -13.32 1.76
CA PHE A 211 -5.56 -12.95 2.60
C PHE A 211 -6.44 -14.11 3.06
N LYS A 212 -6.12 -15.35 2.68
CA LYS A 212 -6.68 -16.54 3.35
C LYS A 212 -6.15 -16.77 4.76
N ASN A 213 -5.05 -16.13 5.13
CA ASN A 213 -4.51 -16.21 6.49
C ASN A 213 -5.16 -15.14 7.40
N PRO A 214 -5.92 -15.52 8.45
CA PRO A 214 -6.56 -14.56 9.37
C PRO A 214 -5.58 -13.56 9.99
N PHE A 215 -4.35 -14.01 10.27
CA PHE A 215 -3.30 -13.13 10.80
C PHE A 215 -2.92 -12.03 9.82
N MET A 216 -2.81 -12.36 8.53
CA MET A 216 -2.50 -11.38 7.48
C MET A 216 -3.67 -10.39 7.32
N VAL A 217 -4.90 -10.88 7.36
CA VAL A 217 -6.11 -10.02 7.33
C VAL A 217 -6.09 -9.00 8.46
N GLY A 218 -5.78 -9.42 9.69
CA GLY A 218 -5.70 -8.52 10.85
C GLY A 218 -4.62 -7.45 10.69
N ILE A 219 -3.39 -7.84 10.33
CA ILE A 219 -2.28 -6.91 10.13
C ILE A 219 -2.57 -5.92 9.01
N TYR A 220 -3.05 -6.38 7.86
CA TYR A 220 -3.32 -5.51 6.72
C TYR A 220 -4.54 -4.61 6.94
N SER A 221 -5.54 -5.04 7.72
CA SER A 221 -6.65 -4.18 8.12
C SER A 221 -6.16 -3.02 8.99
N LEU A 222 -5.30 -3.31 9.98
CA LEU A 222 -4.65 -2.27 10.78
C LEU A 222 -3.80 -1.33 9.90
N PHE A 223 -3.05 -1.89 8.96
CA PHE A 223 -2.21 -1.12 8.05
C PHE A 223 -3.03 -0.16 7.20
N VAL A 224 -4.13 -0.62 6.58
CA VAL A 224 -5.03 0.20 5.77
C VAL A 224 -5.62 1.34 6.59
N VAL A 225 -6.09 1.08 7.81
CA VAL A 225 -6.64 2.12 8.68
C VAL A 225 -5.58 3.17 9.05
N ALA A 226 -4.39 2.71 9.47
CA ALA A 226 -3.30 3.60 9.85
C ALA A 226 -2.80 4.45 8.67
N ALA A 227 -2.60 3.84 7.50
CA ALA A 227 -2.17 4.52 6.28
C ALA A 227 -3.21 5.53 5.81
N SER A 228 -4.49 5.16 5.82
CA SER A 228 -5.59 6.04 5.41
C SER A 228 -5.72 7.26 6.32
N PHE A 229 -5.64 7.06 7.64
CA PHE A 229 -5.63 8.17 8.59
C PHE A 229 -4.42 9.08 8.37
N HIS A 230 -3.22 8.51 8.28
CA HIS A 230 -1.98 9.25 8.09
C HIS A 230 -2.01 10.08 6.79
N ALA A 231 -2.47 9.48 5.69
CA ALA A 231 -2.53 10.11 4.38
C ALA A 231 -3.55 11.26 4.34
N LEU A 232 -4.77 11.05 4.85
CA LEU A 232 -5.85 12.05 4.71
C LEU A 232 -5.75 13.19 5.73
N ASN A 233 -5.28 12.92 6.95
CA ASN A 233 -4.95 14.00 7.87
C ASN A 233 -3.70 14.78 7.41
N GLY A 234 -2.75 14.09 6.77
CA GLY A 234 -1.62 14.71 6.08
C GLY A 234 -2.07 15.59 4.90
N LEU A 235 -3.00 15.11 4.06
CA LEU A 235 -3.55 15.85 2.92
C LEU A 235 -4.25 17.14 3.37
N TRP A 236 -5.08 17.08 4.41
CA TRP A 236 -5.70 18.27 4.96
C TRP A 236 -4.66 19.30 5.45
N THR A 237 -3.60 18.83 6.12
CA THR A 237 -2.49 19.68 6.58
C THR A 237 -1.68 20.26 5.41
N PHE A 238 -1.48 19.49 4.34
CA PHE A 238 -0.87 19.95 3.10
C PHE A 238 -1.70 21.09 2.48
N LEU A 239 -3.01 20.86 2.26
CA LEU A 239 -3.89 21.86 1.64
C LEU A 239 -3.87 23.20 2.40
N MET A 240 -3.88 23.14 3.73
CA MET A 240 -3.75 24.34 4.57
C MET A 240 -2.38 24.99 4.45
N SER A 241 -1.31 24.24 4.70
CA SER A 241 0.03 24.81 4.81
C SER A 241 0.51 25.40 3.48
N TRP A 242 0.05 24.86 2.35
CA TRP A 242 0.35 25.35 1.00
C TRP A 242 -0.60 26.44 0.51
N GLY A 243 -1.60 26.84 1.31
CA GLY A 243 -2.47 27.97 1.01
C GLY A 243 -3.64 27.66 0.07
N PHE A 244 -3.93 26.39 -0.22
CA PHE A 244 -5.13 26.02 -0.99
C PHE A 244 -6.42 26.28 -0.22
N ILE A 245 -6.39 26.17 1.11
CA ILE A 245 -7.55 26.41 2.00
C ILE A 245 -7.18 27.37 3.13
N ILE A 246 -7.44 28.67 2.91
CA ILE A 246 -7.00 29.72 3.84
C ILE A 246 -8.06 30.01 4.92
N SER A 247 -9.33 30.17 4.54
CA SER A 247 -10.40 30.58 5.47
C SER A 247 -10.84 29.47 6.43
N ASN A 248 -11.26 29.83 7.65
CA ASN A 248 -11.77 28.88 8.65
C ASN A 248 -12.93 28.01 8.11
N ARG A 249 -13.81 28.60 7.30
CA ARG A 249 -14.91 27.88 6.63
C ARG A 249 -14.38 26.82 5.66
N SER A 250 -13.41 27.20 4.80
CA SER A 250 -12.80 26.27 3.84
C SER A 250 -12.06 25.14 4.53
N GLN A 251 -11.27 25.44 5.58
CA GLN A 251 -10.57 24.44 6.37
C GLN A 251 -11.55 23.44 7.03
N SER A 252 -12.67 23.91 7.56
CA SER A 252 -13.70 23.07 8.19
C SER A 252 -14.45 22.19 7.19
N ILE A 253 -14.73 22.70 5.98
CA ILE A 253 -15.33 21.90 4.90
C ILE A 253 -14.34 20.84 4.42
N SER A 254 -13.10 21.23 4.13
CA SER A 254 -12.06 20.31 3.68
C SER A 254 -11.78 19.20 4.70
N LEU A 255 -11.85 19.51 6.01
CA LEU A 255 -11.72 18.49 7.06
C LEU A 255 -12.80 17.41 6.96
N ARG A 256 -14.06 17.80 6.73
CA ARG A 256 -15.17 16.85 6.53
C ARG A 256 -15.00 16.04 5.26
N ILE A 257 -14.54 16.65 4.17
CA ILE A 257 -14.23 15.94 2.92
C ILE A 257 -13.13 14.91 3.16
N CYS A 258 -12.02 15.27 3.81
CA CYS A 258 -10.92 14.36 4.12
C CYS A 258 -11.37 13.20 5.02
N PHE A 259 -12.28 13.46 5.97
CA PHE A 259 -12.85 12.43 6.83
C PHE A 259 -13.69 11.41 6.04
N TRP A 260 -14.59 11.87 5.16
CA TRP A 260 -15.38 10.96 4.32
C TRP A 260 -14.52 10.23 3.28
N ALA A 261 -13.54 10.91 2.70
CA ALA A 261 -12.56 10.29 1.80
C ALA A 261 -11.76 9.19 2.52
N MET A 262 -11.38 9.41 3.78
CA MET A 262 -10.72 8.40 4.62
C MET A 262 -11.59 7.15 4.80
N ILE A 263 -12.89 7.32 5.10
CA ILE A 263 -13.83 6.19 5.21
C ILE A 263 -13.91 5.45 3.87
N ALA A 264 -14.06 6.17 2.76
CA ALA A 264 -14.15 5.58 1.44
C ALA A 264 -12.92 4.73 1.08
N ILE A 265 -11.70 5.24 1.30
CA ILE A 265 -10.49 4.48 0.98
C ILE A 265 -10.24 3.31 1.93
N ILE A 266 -10.64 3.41 3.20
CA ILE A 266 -10.60 2.27 4.13
C ILE A 266 -11.51 1.16 3.60
N SER A 267 -12.72 1.52 3.16
CA SER A 267 -13.65 0.56 2.54
C SER A 267 -13.06 -0.10 1.29
N LEU A 268 -12.39 0.65 0.41
CA LEU A 268 -11.71 0.09 -0.77
C LEU A 268 -10.63 -0.93 -0.38
N GLY A 269 -9.80 -0.62 0.63
CA GLY A 269 -8.81 -1.56 1.15
C GLY A 269 -9.46 -2.81 1.77
N PHE A 270 -10.53 -2.63 2.53
CA PHE A 270 -11.24 -3.74 3.17
C PHE A 270 -11.95 -4.63 2.16
N ILE A 271 -12.48 -4.08 1.06
CA ILE A 271 -13.03 -4.87 -0.03
C ILE A 271 -11.97 -5.85 -0.54
N SER A 272 -10.75 -5.41 -0.82
CA SER A 272 -9.68 -6.31 -1.30
C SER A 272 -9.34 -7.43 -0.28
N ILE A 273 -9.13 -7.04 0.98
CA ILE A 273 -8.68 -7.93 2.06
C ILE A 273 -9.76 -8.95 2.43
N TRP A 274 -10.95 -8.47 2.81
CA TRP A 274 -11.99 -9.32 3.38
C TRP A 274 -12.75 -10.12 2.33
N SER A 275 -12.91 -9.60 1.11
CA SER A 275 -13.48 -10.43 0.02
C SER A 275 -12.61 -11.64 -0.27
N SER A 276 -11.28 -11.46 -0.26
CA SER A 276 -10.32 -12.52 -0.49
C SER A 276 -10.28 -13.54 0.65
N PHE A 277 -10.57 -13.10 1.88
CA PHE A 277 -10.70 -13.98 3.05
C PHE A 277 -11.95 -14.87 2.99
N PHE A 278 -13.09 -14.29 2.59
CA PHE A 278 -14.37 -15.02 2.53
C PHE A 278 -14.58 -15.83 1.24
N TYR A 279 -13.79 -15.58 0.20
CA TYR A 279 -13.81 -16.35 -1.04
C TYR A 279 -13.03 -17.66 -0.92
#